data_AF-A0A2A5BQE8-F1
#
_entry.id   AF-A0A2A5BQE8-F1
#
_cell.length_a   1.000
_cell.length_b   1.000
_cell.length_c   1.000
_cell.angle_alpha   90.00
_cell.angle_beta   90.00
_cell.angle_gamma   90.00
#
_symmetry.space_group_name_H-M   'P 1'
#
loop_
_entity.id
_entity.type
_entity.pdbx_description
1 polymer ?
#
loop_
_entity_poly.entity_id
_entity_poly.type
_entity_poly.pdbx_seq_one_letter_code
_entity_poly.pdbx_strand_id
1 'polypeptide(L)'
;MTLTSDRPDNLAAAEADIPNAARLLVDPPGLALKKARQALRLELDVVANRLNLSPSVVVAIENDAYDRLPSPTFIRGYIRSYARLLKLSGDDLIRSYERLQPEKISETENGIKDSSFTVKKGWVFLFVLIVGVVLVISLVLIMGESADVTVDVDAVEIHHAEISEAGVTPVIAESIPVE
;
A
#
# COMPACT_ATOMS: atom_id res chain seq x y z
N MET A 1 23.09 -4.15 -53.04
CA MET A 1 22.30 -5.33 -52.63
C MET A 1 22.14 -5.28 -51.12
N THR A 2 21.14 -4.56 -50.64
CA THR A 2 20.84 -4.42 -49.21
C THR A 2 19.90 -5.54 -48.80
N LEU A 3 20.38 -6.40 -47.91
CA LEU A 3 19.60 -7.42 -47.22
C LEU A 3 18.56 -6.71 -46.33
N THR A 4 17.34 -6.56 -46.85
CA THR A 4 16.17 -6.23 -46.02
C THR A 4 15.78 -7.50 -45.28
N SER A 5 16.36 -7.67 -44.10
CA SER A 5 16.06 -8.76 -43.17
C SER A 5 14.61 -8.62 -42.68
N ASP A 6 13.70 -9.29 -43.38
CA ASP A 6 12.61 -10.10 -42.83
C ASP A 6 12.21 -9.74 -41.38
N ARG A 7 11.41 -8.68 -41.24
CA ARG A 7 10.69 -8.38 -40.01
C ARG A 7 9.40 -9.19 -40.08
N PRO A 8 9.23 -10.24 -39.27
CA PRO A 8 8.18 -11.22 -39.52
C PRO A 8 6.81 -10.59 -39.27
N ASP A 9 5.89 -10.88 -40.19
CA ASP A 9 4.47 -10.56 -40.21
C ASP A 9 3.67 -11.26 -39.09
N ASN A 10 4.35 -11.69 -38.01
CA ASN A 10 3.85 -12.60 -36.99
C ASN A 10 3.07 -11.93 -35.84
N LEU A 11 2.98 -10.60 -35.82
CA LEU A 11 2.21 -9.88 -34.79
C LEU A 11 0.70 -10.17 -34.91
N ALA A 12 0.18 -10.28 -36.13
CA ALA A 12 -1.22 -10.61 -36.38
C ALA A 12 -1.57 -12.07 -36.01
N ALA A 13 -0.62 -13.01 -36.17
CA ALA A 13 -0.82 -14.41 -35.78
C ALA A 13 -0.81 -14.60 -34.25
N ALA A 14 -0.09 -13.76 -33.51
CA ALA A 14 -0.08 -13.78 -32.05
C ALA A 14 -1.34 -13.19 -31.43
N GLU A 15 -1.97 -12.17 -32.05
CA GLU A 15 -3.25 -11.63 -31.61
C GLU A 15 -4.42 -12.63 -31.74
N ALA A 16 -4.34 -13.56 -32.71
CA ALA A 16 -5.37 -14.58 -32.92
C ALA A 16 -5.45 -15.63 -31.79
N ASP A 17 -4.39 -15.77 -30.99
CA ASP A 17 -4.30 -16.81 -29.94
C ASP A 17 -4.59 -16.26 -28.53
N ILE A 18 -4.79 -14.94 -28.38
CA ILE A 18 -5.31 -14.36 -27.14
C ILE A 18 -6.82 -14.68 -27.06
N PRO A 19 -7.31 -15.25 -25.94
CA PRO A 19 -8.73 -15.53 -25.79
C PRO A 19 -9.55 -14.24 -25.94
N ASN A 20 -10.51 -14.25 -26.86
CA ASN A 20 -11.47 -13.16 -26.96
C ASN A 20 -12.37 -13.11 -25.70
N ALA A 21 -13.03 -11.97 -25.50
CA ALA A 21 -13.87 -11.73 -24.32
C ALA A 21 -14.95 -12.81 -24.09
N ALA A 22 -15.56 -13.34 -25.17
CA ALA A 22 -16.58 -14.38 -25.06
C ALA A 22 -16.01 -15.70 -24.50
N ARG A 23 -14.77 -16.05 -24.86
CA ARG A 23 -14.12 -17.26 -24.34
C ARG A 23 -13.70 -17.14 -22.88
N LEU A 24 -13.37 -15.95 -22.39
CA LEU A 24 -13.03 -15.74 -20.97
C LEU A 24 -14.18 -16.12 -20.02
N LEU A 25 -15.42 -16.01 -20.49
CA LEU A 25 -16.61 -16.38 -19.73
C LEU A 25 -16.91 -17.88 -19.79
N VAL A 26 -16.48 -18.61 -20.82
CA VAL A 26 -16.88 -20.01 -21.09
C VAL A 26 -15.76 -20.98 -20.73
N ASP A 27 -14.52 -20.67 -21.12
CA ASP A 27 -13.36 -21.51 -20.83
C ASP A 27 -13.04 -21.48 -19.32
N PRO A 28 -12.48 -22.57 -18.77
CA PRO A 28 -11.90 -22.55 -17.44
C PRO A 28 -10.86 -21.42 -17.31
N PRO A 29 -10.83 -20.70 -16.19
CA PRO A 29 -9.93 -19.56 -16.02
C PRO A 29 -8.46 -19.90 -16.24
N GLY A 30 -8.00 -21.04 -15.74
CA GLY A 30 -6.62 -21.50 -15.89
C GLY A 30 -6.23 -21.70 -17.35
N LEU A 31 -7.11 -22.33 -18.13
CA LEU A 31 -6.89 -22.53 -19.57
C LEU A 31 -6.77 -21.20 -20.32
N ALA A 32 -7.66 -20.24 -20.04
CA ALA A 32 -7.64 -18.93 -20.69
C ALA A 32 -6.35 -18.15 -20.36
N LEU A 33 -5.95 -18.14 -19.09
CA LEU A 33 -4.72 -17.49 -18.63
C LEU A 33 -3.47 -18.12 -19.27
N LYS A 34 -3.42 -19.46 -19.35
CA LYS A 34 -2.31 -20.19 -19.96
C LYS A 34 -2.18 -19.88 -21.45
N LYS A 35 -3.28 -19.93 -22.21
CA LYS A 35 -3.28 -19.59 -23.65
C LYS A 35 -2.77 -18.16 -23.87
N ALA A 36 -3.29 -17.19 -23.12
CA ALA A 36 -2.85 -15.81 -23.23
C ALA A 36 -1.37 -15.62 -22.86
N ARG A 37 -0.87 -16.30 -21.82
CA ARG A 37 0.56 -16.29 -21.49
C ARG A 37 1.41 -16.81 -22.65
N GLN A 38 1.00 -17.94 -23.23
CA GLN A 38 1.71 -18.58 -24.34
C GLN A 38 1.68 -17.72 -25.62
N ALA A 39 0.54 -17.09 -25.93
CA ALA A 39 0.39 -16.16 -27.03
C ALA A 39 1.34 -14.94 -26.90
N LEU A 40 1.51 -14.44 -25.66
CA LEU A 40 2.47 -13.38 -25.34
C LEU A 40 3.92 -13.89 -25.18
N ARG A 41 4.16 -15.20 -25.38
CA ARG A 41 5.47 -15.87 -25.22
C ARG A 41 6.13 -15.59 -23.88
N LEU A 42 5.33 -15.45 -22.82
CA LEU A 42 5.83 -15.24 -21.48
C LEU A 42 6.17 -16.59 -20.82
N GLU A 43 7.38 -16.67 -20.27
CA GLU A 43 7.77 -17.83 -19.46
C GLU A 43 7.04 -17.82 -18.12
N LEU A 44 6.84 -19.03 -17.58
CA LEU A 44 6.11 -19.20 -16.33
C LEU A 44 6.80 -18.49 -15.16
N ASP A 45 8.14 -18.57 -15.10
CA ASP A 45 8.92 -17.90 -14.04
C ASP A 45 8.87 -16.38 -14.15
N VAL A 46 8.82 -15.83 -15.37
CA VAL A 46 8.65 -14.38 -15.59
C VAL A 46 7.29 -13.92 -15.05
N VAL A 47 6.24 -14.68 -15.30
CA VAL A 47 4.91 -14.40 -14.77
C VAL A 47 4.89 -14.52 -13.25
N ALA A 48 5.45 -15.60 -12.69
CA ALA A 48 5.52 -15.82 -11.25
C ALA A 48 6.20 -14.65 -10.53
N ASN A 49 7.34 -14.22 -11.05
CA ASN A 49 8.07 -13.05 -10.54
C ASN A 49 7.24 -11.76 -10.63
N ARG A 50 6.60 -11.48 -11.77
CA ARG A 50 5.78 -10.26 -11.94
C ARG A 50 4.53 -10.23 -11.05
N LEU A 51 3.96 -11.39 -10.76
CA LEU A 51 2.81 -11.51 -9.87
C LEU A 51 3.22 -11.60 -8.40
N ASN A 52 4.52 -11.71 -8.11
CA ASN A 52 5.07 -11.94 -6.78
C ASN A 52 4.53 -13.24 -6.15
N LEU A 53 4.41 -14.29 -6.97
CA LEU A 53 3.92 -15.62 -6.62
C LEU A 53 5.02 -16.67 -6.87
N SER A 54 4.94 -17.82 -6.22
CA SER A 54 5.81 -18.95 -6.56
C SER A 54 5.40 -19.56 -7.90
N PRO A 55 6.33 -20.16 -8.66
CA PRO A 55 6.01 -20.88 -9.91
C PRO A 55 4.93 -21.94 -9.69
N SER A 56 4.95 -22.64 -8.56
CA SER A 56 3.95 -23.64 -8.21
C SER A 56 2.52 -23.09 -8.10
N VAL A 57 2.35 -21.85 -7.60
CA VAL A 57 1.04 -21.19 -7.52
C VAL A 57 0.55 -20.83 -8.91
N VAL A 58 1.41 -20.31 -9.78
CA VAL A 58 1.05 -20.00 -11.18
C VAL A 58 0.63 -21.27 -11.92
N VAL A 59 1.39 -22.36 -11.76
CA VAL A 59 1.03 -23.69 -12.32
C VAL A 59 -0.32 -24.16 -11.79
N ALA A 60 -0.59 -24.00 -10.49
CA ALA A 60 -1.87 -24.40 -9.92
C ALA A 60 -3.04 -23.58 -10.48
N ILE A 61 -2.86 -22.27 -10.67
CA ILE A 61 -3.87 -21.40 -11.31
C ILE A 61 -4.11 -21.83 -12.77
N GLU A 62 -3.05 -22.04 -13.56
CA GLU A 62 -3.17 -22.44 -14.97
C GLU A 62 -3.83 -23.81 -15.18
N ASN A 63 -3.79 -24.68 -14.18
CA ASN A 63 -4.42 -25.99 -14.20
C ASN A 63 -5.76 -26.03 -13.46
N ASP A 64 -6.30 -24.88 -13.04
CA ASP A 64 -7.53 -24.78 -12.24
C ASP A 64 -7.49 -25.65 -10.96
N ALA A 65 -6.30 -25.90 -10.42
CA ALA A 65 -6.04 -26.76 -9.26
C ALA A 65 -6.21 -25.99 -7.94
N TYR A 66 -7.40 -25.40 -7.75
CA TYR A 66 -7.73 -24.47 -6.67
C TYR A 66 -7.64 -25.09 -5.27
N ASP A 67 -7.78 -26.41 -5.13
CA ASP A 67 -7.64 -27.10 -3.83
C ASP A 67 -6.21 -27.07 -3.28
N ARG A 68 -5.22 -26.74 -4.11
CA ARG A 68 -3.81 -26.59 -3.72
C ARG A 68 -3.45 -25.14 -3.37
N LEU A 69 -4.41 -24.23 -3.48
CA LEU A 69 -4.22 -22.81 -3.23
C LEU A 69 -4.81 -22.40 -1.87
N PRO A 70 -4.44 -21.21 -1.35
CA PRO A 70 -5.05 -20.65 -0.14
C PRO A 70 -6.56 -20.37 -0.28
N SER A 71 -7.14 -19.61 0.65
CA SER A 71 -8.58 -19.36 0.67
C SER A 71 -9.13 -18.78 -0.66
N PRO A 72 -10.42 -19.01 -0.97
CA PRO A 72 -11.05 -18.51 -2.21
C PRO A 72 -10.86 -17.00 -2.46
N THR A 73 -10.74 -16.19 -1.40
CA THR A 73 -10.46 -14.75 -1.50
C THR A 73 -9.11 -14.47 -2.16
N PHE A 74 -8.07 -15.24 -1.79
CA PHE A 74 -6.75 -15.10 -2.42
C PHE A 74 -6.77 -15.56 -3.87
N ILE A 75 -7.46 -16.66 -4.17
CA ILE A 75 -7.60 -17.19 -5.53
C ILE A 75 -8.19 -16.14 -6.46
N ARG A 76 -9.28 -15.48 -6.05
CA ARG A 76 -9.87 -14.36 -6.81
C ARG A 76 -8.86 -13.22 -7.05
N GLY A 77 -8.05 -12.91 -6.04
CA GLY A 77 -6.98 -11.92 -6.16
C GLY A 77 -5.92 -12.31 -7.19
N TYR A 78 -5.49 -13.58 -7.18
CA TYR A 78 -4.50 -14.10 -8.11
C TYR A 78 -5.01 -14.08 -9.56
N ILE A 79 -6.24 -14.55 -9.79
CA ILE A 79 -6.87 -14.53 -11.12
C ILE A 79 -6.95 -13.10 -11.66
N ARG A 80 -7.41 -12.12 -10.86
CA ARG A 80 -7.46 -10.71 -11.30
C ARG A 80 -6.08 -10.12 -11.58
N SER A 81 -5.11 -10.38 -10.72
CA SER A 81 -3.73 -9.87 -10.90
C SER A 81 -3.11 -10.43 -12.18
N TYR A 82 -3.31 -11.73 -12.44
CA TYR A 82 -2.82 -12.38 -13.63
C TYR A 82 -3.53 -11.87 -14.89
N ALA A 83 -4.86 -11.75 -14.86
CA ALA A 83 -5.63 -11.16 -15.95
C ALA A 83 -5.14 -9.75 -16.31
N ARG A 84 -4.87 -8.91 -15.30
CA ARG A 84 -4.32 -7.55 -15.50
C ARG A 84 -2.94 -7.57 -16.17
N LEU A 85 -2.06 -8.50 -15.78
CA LEU A 85 -0.75 -8.66 -16.41
C LEU A 85 -0.88 -9.01 -17.89
N LEU A 86 -1.87 -9.83 -18.25
CA LEU A 86 -2.14 -10.29 -19.61
C LEU A 86 -3.09 -9.38 -20.40
N LYS A 87 -3.53 -8.25 -19.82
CA LYS A 87 -4.52 -7.32 -20.40
C LYS A 87 -5.88 -7.98 -20.73
N LEU A 88 -6.30 -8.94 -19.92
CA LEU A 88 -7.59 -9.61 -20.01
C LEU A 88 -8.59 -9.02 -19.01
N SER A 89 -9.88 -9.30 -19.24
CA SER A 89 -10.94 -8.99 -18.29
C SER A 89 -10.86 -9.92 -17.09
N GLY A 90 -10.45 -9.38 -15.95
CA GLY A 90 -10.43 -10.11 -14.68
C GLY A 90 -11.83 -10.52 -14.25
N ASP A 91 -12.83 -9.67 -14.45
CA ASP A 91 -14.20 -9.94 -14.00
C ASP A 91 -14.87 -11.07 -14.77
N ASP A 92 -14.59 -11.21 -16.07
CA ASP A 92 -15.07 -12.35 -16.87
C ASP A 92 -14.48 -13.68 -16.38
N LEU A 93 -13.17 -13.68 -16.08
CA LEU A 93 -12.49 -14.85 -15.54
C LEU A 93 -12.97 -15.22 -14.13
N ILE A 94 -13.27 -14.22 -13.28
CA ILE A 94 -13.86 -14.47 -11.97
C ILE A 94 -15.26 -15.06 -12.10
N ARG A 95 -16.09 -14.55 -13.00
CA ARG A 95 -17.41 -15.15 -13.28
C ARG A 95 -17.29 -16.60 -13.74
N SER A 96 -16.31 -16.91 -14.58
CA SER A 96 -16.03 -18.29 -14.99
C SER A 96 -15.60 -19.17 -13.80
N TYR A 97 -14.70 -18.65 -12.94
CA TYR A 97 -14.26 -19.32 -11.72
C TYR A 97 -15.42 -19.63 -10.76
N GLU A 98 -16.30 -18.66 -10.51
CA GLU A 98 -17.41 -18.80 -9.57
C GLU A 98 -18.45 -19.83 -10.04
N ARG A 99 -18.67 -19.92 -11.36
CA ARG A 99 -19.51 -20.97 -11.94
C ARG A 99 -18.93 -22.37 -11.73
N LEU A 100 -17.60 -22.51 -11.69
CA LEU A 100 -16.92 -23.79 -11.46
C LEU A 100 -16.79 -24.14 -9.97
N GLN A 101 -16.94 -23.17 -9.06
CA GLN A 101 -16.76 -23.33 -7.61
C GLN A 101 -17.96 -22.83 -6.78
N PRO A 102 -19.20 -23.29 -7.04
CA PRO A 102 -20.40 -22.76 -6.39
C PRO A 102 -20.47 -23.04 -4.87
N GLU A 103 -19.89 -24.15 -4.41
CA GLU A 103 -20.10 -24.65 -3.04
C GLU A 103 -19.26 -23.92 -1.96
N LYS A 104 -18.08 -23.39 -2.32
CA LYS A 104 -17.17 -22.71 -1.36
C LYS A 104 -17.47 -21.23 -1.16
N ILE A 105 -18.49 -20.70 -1.82
CA ILE A 105 -18.83 -19.26 -1.81
C ILE A 105 -19.99 -18.95 -0.84
N SER A 106 -20.84 -19.95 -0.53
CA SER A 106 -22.07 -19.76 0.26
C SER A 106 -21.87 -19.28 1.71
N GLU A 107 -20.70 -19.46 2.33
CA GLU A 107 -20.46 -18.91 3.68
C GLU A 107 -20.05 -17.43 3.70
N THR A 108 -19.79 -16.81 2.54
CA THR A 108 -19.42 -15.38 2.46
C THR A 108 -20.48 -14.53 1.73
N GLU A 109 -21.57 -15.13 1.23
CA GLU A 109 -22.48 -14.48 0.28
C GLU A 109 -23.79 -13.90 0.85
N ASN A 110 -23.95 -13.80 2.18
CA ASN A 110 -24.97 -12.90 2.77
C ASN A 110 -24.50 -11.44 2.86
N GLY A 111 -23.56 -11.04 2.00
CA GLY A 111 -22.93 -9.72 2.02
C GLY A 111 -22.56 -9.20 0.64
N ILE A 112 -23.51 -9.16 -0.30
CA ILE A 112 -23.32 -8.38 -1.53
C ILE A 112 -23.19 -6.91 -1.13
N LYS A 113 -22.07 -6.29 -1.46
CA LYS A 113 -22.02 -4.91 -1.95
C LYS A 113 -20.74 -4.70 -2.73
N ASP A 114 -20.94 -4.38 -4.01
CA ASP A 114 -20.02 -3.66 -4.89
C ASP A 114 -18.95 -2.90 -4.11
N SER A 115 -17.74 -3.43 -4.05
CA SER A 115 -16.58 -2.63 -3.69
C SER A 115 -16.10 -1.90 -4.94
N SER A 116 -16.97 -1.04 -5.49
CA SER A 116 -16.48 0.24 -5.99
C SER A 116 -15.69 0.84 -4.83
N PHE A 117 -14.45 1.23 -5.09
CA PHE A 117 -13.57 1.84 -4.09
C PHE A 117 -14.14 3.23 -3.78
N THR A 118 -15.24 3.28 -3.03
CA THR A 118 -15.83 4.51 -2.53
C THR A 118 -14.89 4.97 -1.44
N VAL A 119 -13.93 5.82 -1.83
CA VAL A 119 -13.09 6.57 -0.91
C VAL A 119 -13.97 7.04 0.24
N LYS A 120 -13.80 6.45 1.42
CA LYS A 120 -14.64 6.76 2.57
C LYS A 120 -14.45 8.26 2.79
N LYS A 121 -15.53 9.04 2.71
CA LYS A 121 -15.48 10.51 2.85
C LYS A 121 -14.68 10.95 4.08
N GLY A 122 -14.59 10.11 5.13
CA GLY A 122 -13.74 10.31 6.30
C GLY A 122 -12.23 10.37 6.03
N TRP A 123 -11.69 9.60 5.08
CA TRP A 123 -10.27 9.70 4.72
C TRP A 123 -9.98 10.91 3.85
N VAL A 124 -10.86 11.24 2.91
CA VAL A 124 -10.75 12.50 2.16
C VAL A 124 -10.89 13.70 3.12
N PHE A 125 -11.82 13.62 4.08
CA PHE A 125 -11.97 14.61 5.14
C PHE A 125 -10.72 14.72 6.02
N LEU A 126 -10.09 13.60 6.37
CA LEU A 126 -8.83 13.59 7.13
C LEU A 126 -7.70 14.25 6.34
N PHE A 127 -7.57 13.96 5.04
CA PHE A 127 -6.60 14.61 4.16
C PHE A 127 -6.87 16.12 4.04
N VAL A 128 -8.13 16.53 3.85
CA VAL A 128 -8.52 17.95 3.76
C VAL A 128 -8.27 18.68 5.08
N LEU A 129 -8.55 18.04 6.23
CA LEU A 129 -8.29 18.59 7.56
C LEU A 129 -6.78 18.77 7.79
N ILE A 130 -5.97 17.78 7.43
CA ILE A 130 -4.50 17.86 7.55
C ILE A 130 -3.95 19.00 6.68
N VAL A 131 -4.39 19.10 5.43
CA VAL A 131 -3.96 20.20 4.53
C VAL A 131 -4.39 21.55 5.08
N GLY A 132 -5.60 21.66 5.63
CA GLY A 132 -6.08 22.89 6.27
C GLY A 132 -5.24 23.30 7.47
N VAL A 133 -4.89 22.35 8.35
CA VAL A 133 -4.04 22.62 9.53
C VAL A 133 -2.63 23.08 9.11
N VAL A 134 -2.03 22.44 8.10
CA VAL A 134 -0.71 22.85 7.59
C VAL A 134 -0.73 24.26 7.02
N LEU A 135 -1.79 24.63 6.28
CA LEU A 135 -1.96 25.99 5.76
C LEU A 135 -2.11 27.02 6.89
N VAL A 136 -2.87 26.71 7.94
CA VAL A 136 -3.04 27.61 9.09
C VAL A 136 -1.72 27.78 9.85
N ILE A 137 -0.98 26.69 10.09
CA ILE A 137 0.34 26.76 10.74
C ILE A 137 1.30 27.58 9.88
N SER A 138 1.35 27.33 8.56
CA SER A 138 2.16 28.11 7.63
C SER A 138 1.80 29.60 7.66
N LEU A 139 0.51 29.94 7.73
CA LEU A 139 0.04 31.31 7.83
C LEU A 139 0.46 31.96 9.16
N VAL A 140 0.34 31.24 10.27
CA VAL A 140 0.76 31.73 11.60
C VAL A 140 2.26 31.96 11.66
N LEU A 141 3.07 31.10 11.05
CA LEU A 141 4.53 31.31 10.99
C LEU A 141 4.90 32.52 10.12
N ILE A 142 4.19 32.74 9.00
CA ILE A 142 4.39 33.92 8.14
C ILE A 142 3.97 35.20 8.88
N MET A 143 2.91 35.15 9.69
CA MET A 143 2.42 36.31 10.44
C MET A 143 3.22 36.57 11.73
N GLY A 144 3.94 35.56 12.23
CA GLY A 144 4.80 35.64 13.40
C GLY A 144 6.14 36.33 13.18
N GLU A 145 6.50 36.67 11.93
CA GLU A 145 7.77 37.35 11.61
C GLU A 145 7.66 38.89 11.67
N SER A 146 6.99 39.41 12.70
CA SER A 146 7.12 40.81 13.10
C SER A 146 6.98 40.97 14.60
N ALA A 147 7.79 40.22 15.34
CA ALA A 147 8.22 40.63 16.67
C ALA A 147 9.74 40.67 16.63
N ASP A 148 10.30 41.86 16.43
CA ASP A 148 11.71 42.11 16.66
C ASP A 148 11.99 41.69 18.12
N VAL A 149 12.82 40.66 18.30
CA VAL A 149 13.17 40.15 19.63
C VAL A 149 14.18 41.13 20.23
N THR A 150 13.67 42.21 20.81
CA THR A 150 14.47 43.06 21.69
C THR A 150 14.56 42.36 23.04
N VAL A 151 15.76 41.87 23.37
CA VAL A 151 16.06 41.30 24.69
C VAL A 151 16.14 42.45 25.69
N ASP A 152 15.09 42.63 26.50
CA ASP A 152 15.10 43.54 27.64
C ASP A 152 15.87 42.88 28.80
N VAL A 153 16.95 43.54 29.24
CA VAL A 153 17.92 43.01 30.24
C VAL A 153 17.54 43.37 31.68
N ASP A 154 16.44 44.09 31.91
CA ASP A 154 16.15 44.72 33.21
C ASP A 154 15.27 43.91 34.18
N ALA A 155 15.06 42.61 33.94
CA ALA A 155 14.28 41.74 34.84
C ALA A 155 15.11 40.58 35.42
N VAL A 156 16.13 40.90 36.22
CA VAL A 156 16.76 39.94 37.14
C VAL A 156 16.52 40.41 38.57
N GLU A 157 15.37 40.02 39.12
CA GLU A 157 15.09 40.10 40.56
C GLU A 157 15.45 38.75 41.19
N ILE A 158 16.58 38.69 41.88
CA ILE A 158 17.02 37.49 42.62
C ILE A 158 16.28 37.44 43.96
N HIS A 159 15.23 36.61 44.04
CA HIS A 159 14.66 36.21 45.32
C HIS A 159 15.48 35.08 45.94
N HIS A 160 16.14 35.42 47.05
CA HIS A 160 16.94 34.54 47.91
C HIS A 160 16.04 33.48 48.56
N ALA A 161 16.29 32.20 48.28
CA ALA A 161 15.63 31.09 48.97
C ALA A 161 16.38 30.73 50.26
N GLU A 162 15.62 30.76 51.35
CA GLU A 162 15.96 30.48 52.74
C GLU A 162 16.38 28.99 52.93
N ILE A 163 17.58 28.75 53.46
CA ILE A 163 18.02 27.43 53.93
C ILE A 163 17.82 27.41 55.44
N SER A 164 16.92 26.53 55.89
CA SER A 164 16.55 26.31 57.29
C SER A 164 17.75 25.89 58.14
N GLU A 165 18.08 26.73 59.12
CA GLU A 165 18.97 26.41 60.24
C GLU A 165 18.37 25.33 61.14
N ALA A 166 19.11 24.22 61.32
CA ALA A 166 18.93 23.31 62.44
C ALA A 166 20.21 23.28 63.27
N GLY A 167 20.18 23.94 64.42
CA GLY A 167 20.99 23.63 65.59
C GLY A 167 22.42 24.15 65.60
N VAL A 168 22.67 25.19 66.41
CA VAL A 168 23.37 25.10 67.71
C VAL A 168 23.82 26.52 68.10
N THR A 169 23.35 26.96 69.25
CA THR A 169 23.49 28.29 69.86
C THR A 169 24.92 28.67 70.31
N PRO A 170 25.19 29.96 70.57
CA PRO A 170 26.50 30.59 70.48
C PRO A 170 27.27 30.58 71.80
N VAL A 171 28.61 30.51 71.74
CA VAL A 171 29.47 30.70 72.91
C VAL A 171 30.67 31.59 72.54
N ILE A 172 30.53 32.85 72.96
CA ILE A 172 31.51 33.73 73.61
C ILE A 172 32.84 34.02 72.88
N ALA A 173 33.03 35.31 72.63
CA ALA A 173 34.27 35.97 72.27
C ALA A 173 35.38 35.71 73.31
N GLU A 174 36.56 35.31 72.84
CA GLU A 174 37.81 35.46 73.60
C GLU A 174 38.89 36.01 72.66
N SER A 175 39.25 37.26 72.93
CA SER A 175 40.38 38.00 72.40
C SER A 175 41.69 37.52 73.03
N ILE A 176 42.66 37.07 72.23
CA ILE A 176 44.08 37.00 72.65
C ILE A 176 44.99 37.34 71.45
N PRO A 177 46.08 38.09 71.65
CA PRO A 177 46.68 38.99 70.66
C PRO A 177 47.83 38.35 69.88
N VAL A 178 48.25 38.99 68.80
CA VAL A 178 49.54 38.69 68.16
C VAL A 178 50.37 39.97 68.17
N GLU A 179 51.55 39.79 68.76
CA GLU A 179 52.72 40.67 68.92
C GLU A 179 53.22 41.26 67.60
#